data_AF-A0A199U9K6-F1
#
_entry.id   AF-A0A199U9K6-F1
#
_cell.length_a   1.000
_cell.length_b   1.000
_cell.length_c   1.000
_cell.angle_alpha   90.00
_cell.angle_beta   90.00
_cell.angle_gamma   90.00
#
_symmetry.space_group_name_H-M   'P 1'
#
loop_
_entity.id
_entity.type
_entity.pdbx_description
1 polymer ?
#
loop_
_entity_poly.entity_id
_entity_poly.type
_entity_poly.pdbx_seq_one_letter_code
_entity_poly.pdbx_strand_id
1 'polypeptide(L)'
;MYQWRKFEFFEEKYGGKSKIPEDVSGKIECCSSGRGKVVIGSDDGTVSLLDRGLNFNFAFPAHSSSVLFIQQLKQRNFLVTVGEDEQISPQQSAMCLKVFDLDKMQPEGTSSSIPDCIGILRIFTNQFPQAKITSFLVLEEAPPILLIAIGLDNGSIYCIKGDIARERITRFKLQVDSVSDKSHSSITGLGFRVDGHALQLFAVTPNSVSLFSMHNQPPRRQMLDQIGSNVNSVTMSDRSELIIGRPEAVYFYEVDGRGPCWAFEGEKKFLGWFRGYLLCVIADQRSGKDTFNVYDLKNRLIAHSLAVKEVSHILCEWGNIILIMTDKSALCIGEKDMESKLDMLFKKNLYTVAINLVQSQQADAAATAEVLRKYGDHLYSKQDYDEAMAQYINTIGHLEPSYVIQKFLDAQRIYNLTNYLENLHKKGLASKDHTTLLLNCYTKLKDVDKLNVFIKSEDGVGEHMFDVETAIRVCRAANYHEHAMYVAKKAGRHELYLKILLEDLGRYDEALQYISSLEPSQAGVTVKEYGKILIDHRPVETIEILLRLCTEDGESAKQESSSSAYLSMLPSPVDFLNIFMHHPQSLMDFLEKYTDHVKDSPAQRKIRSA
;
A
#
# COMPACT_ATOMS: atom_id res chain seq x y z
N MET A 1 19.50 -21.88 14.59
CA MET A 1 19.92 -20.95 13.52
C MET A 1 18.85 -20.96 12.45
N TYR A 2 18.03 -19.91 12.34
CA TYR A 2 17.09 -19.80 11.23
C TYR A 2 17.90 -19.52 9.96
N GLN A 3 18.03 -20.53 9.09
CA GLN A 3 18.72 -20.40 7.82
C GLN A 3 17.91 -19.45 6.92
N TRP A 4 18.51 -18.33 6.54
CA TRP A 4 17.89 -17.38 5.62
C TRP A 4 17.70 -18.07 4.26
N ARG A 5 16.52 -17.88 3.66
CA ARG A 5 16.24 -18.49 2.35
C ARG A 5 16.85 -17.64 1.24
N LYS A 6 17.50 -18.29 0.28
CA LYS A 6 18.13 -17.64 -0.88
C LYS A 6 17.18 -17.57 -2.06
N PHE A 7 17.04 -16.38 -2.64
CA PHE A 7 16.26 -16.09 -3.85
C PHE A 7 17.05 -15.16 -4.74
N GLU A 8 17.30 -15.51 -6.00
CA GLU A 8 18.09 -14.69 -6.92
C GLU A 8 17.24 -13.57 -7.53
N PHE A 9 16.91 -12.56 -6.72
CA PHE A 9 16.18 -11.35 -7.13
C PHE A 9 17.05 -10.36 -7.90
N PHE A 10 18.36 -10.56 -7.88
CA PHE A 10 19.29 -9.79 -8.67
C PHE A 10 19.96 -10.67 -9.72
N GLU A 11 20.47 -10.02 -10.76
CA GLU A 11 21.22 -10.64 -11.83
C GLU A 11 22.36 -9.75 -12.28
N GLU A 12 23.42 -10.39 -12.77
CA GLU A 12 24.55 -9.71 -13.37
C GLU A 12 24.12 -9.07 -14.69
N LYS A 13 24.45 -7.79 -14.87
CA LYS A 13 24.26 -7.05 -16.11
C LYS A 13 25.53 -7.11 -16.97
N TYR A 14 25.40 -6.73 -18.24
CA TYR A 14 26.52 -6.64 -19.19
C TYR A 14 27.33 -7.95 -19.37
N GLY A 15 26.71 -9.11 -19.17
CA GLY A 15 27.38 -10.41 -19.36
C GLY A 15 28.37 -10.80 -18.25
N GLY A 16 28.32 -10.16 -17.08
CA GLY A 16 29.02 -10.57 -15.86
C GLY A 16 30.50 -10.22 -15.77
N LYS A 17 31.09 -9.68 -16.85
CA LYS A 17 32.49 -9.24 -16.87
C LYS A 17 32.61 -7.85 -17.47
N SER A 18 32.52 -6.83 -16.63
CA SER A 18 32.93 -5.48 -16.99
C SER A 18 34.33 -5.21 -16.43
N LYS A 19 35.06 -4.31 -17.08
CA LYS A 19 36.37 -3.83 -16.62
C LYS A 19 36.35 -2.31 -16.71
N ILE A 20 36.99 -1.65 -15.76
CA ILE A 20 37.23 -0.22 -15.88
C ILE A 20 38.13 0.02 -17.10
N PRO A 21 37.80 0.97 -18.00
CA PRO A 21 38.58 1.25 -19.21
C PRO A 21 40.05 1.53 -18.91
N GLU A 22 40.92 1.20 -19.86
CA GLU A 22 42.36 1.45 -19.74
C GLU A 22 42.70 2.95 -19.76
N ASP A 23 41.79 3.77 -20.30
CA ASP A 23 41.82 5.24 -20.25
C ASP A 23 41.81 5.79 -18.81
N VAL A 24 41.32 5.02 -17.84
CA VAL A 24 41.44 5.36 -16.41
C VAL A 24 42.84 4.99 -15.93
N SER A 25 43.75 5.96 -16.07
CA SER A 25 45.14 5.87 -15.61
C SER A 25 45.24 5.78 -14.08
N GLY A 26 46.39 5.33 -13.60
CA GLY A 26 46.67 5.24 -12.16
C GLY A 26 45.93 4.11 -11.44
N LYS A 27 46.19 3.99 -10.13
CA LYS A 27 45.44 3.15 -9.20
C LYS A 27 44.18 3.89 -8.74
N ILE A 28 43.06 3.19 -8.65
CA ILE A 28 41.81 3.76 -8.16
C ILE A 28 41.91 3.93 -6.64
N GLU A 29 41.78 5.16 -6.15
CA GLU A 29 41.86 5.49 -4.72
C GLU A 29 40.47 5.77 -4.11
N CYS A 30 39.60 6.43 -4.86
CA CYS A 30 38.25 6.73 -4.41
C CYS A 30 37.24 6.75 -5.56
N CYS A 31 35.96 6.56 -5.22
CA CYS A 31 34.87 6.63 -6.18
C CYS A 31 33.63 7.30 -5.59
N SER A 32 32.84 7.91 -6.47
CA SER A 32 31.50 8.41 -6.19
C SER A 32 30.60 8.06 -7.37
N SER A 33 29.29 8.08 -7.14
CA SER A 33 28.30 7.97 -8.21
C SER A 33 27.19 8.98 -8.03
N GLY A 34 26.62 9.44 -9.15
CA GLY A 34 25.57 10.43 -9.16
C GLY A 34 25.28 10.92 -10.58
N ARG A 35 24.07 11.45 -10.79
CA ARG A 35 23.67 12.11 -12.04
C ARG A 35 23.93 11.25 -13.30
N GLY A 36 23.81 9.93 -13.16
CA GLY A 36 24.02 9.00 -14.25
C GLY A 36 25.49 8.81 -14.66
N LYS A 37 26.43 9.12 -13.76
CA LYS A 37 27.87 8.94 -13.95
C LYS A 37 28.47 8.18 -12.76
N VAL A 38 29.52 7.42 -13.04
CA VAL A 38 30.47 6.94 -12.04
C VAL A 38 31.71 7.81 -12.14
N VAL A 39 32.17 8.33 -11.01
CA VAL A 39 33.32 9.22 -10.94
C VAL A 39 34.42 8.54 -10.16
N ILE A 40 35.61 8.48 -10.73
CA ILE A 40 36.78 7.76 -10.21
C ILE A 40 37.90 8.77 -9.97
N GLY A 41 38.46 8.77 -8.76
CA GLY A 41 39.69 9.48 -8.44
C GLY A 41 40.88 8.53 -8.38
N SER A 42 41.97 8.89 -9.06
CA SER A 42 43.19 8.09 -9.16
C SER A 42 44.34 8.64 -8.31
N ASP A 43 45.34 7.79 -8.08
CA ASP A 43 46.60 8.13 -7.38
C ASP A 43 47.48 9.14 -8.12
N ASP A 44 47.27 9.32 -9.43
CA ASP A 44 47.94 10.30 -10.29
C ASP A 44 47.28 11.70 -10.30
N GLY A 45 46.19 11.89 -9.54
CA GLY A 45 45.49 13.17 -9.44
C GLY A 45 44.40 13.40 -10.47
N THR A 46 44.19 12.43 -11.36
CA THR A 46 43.15 12.49 -12.38
C THR A 46 41.80 12.08 -11.81
N VAL A 47 40.75 12.80 -12.24
CA VAL A 47 39.37 12.40 -12.06
C VAL A 47 38.81 11.94 -13.39
N SER A 48 38.29 10.72 -13.44
CA SER A 48 37.68 10.11 -14.64
C SER A 48 36.18 9.90 -14.44
N LEU A 49 35.37 10.19 -15.47
CA LEU A 49 33.93 9.95 -15.46
C LEU A 49 33.57 8.84 -16.44
N LEU A 50 32.75 7.89 -15.97
CA LEU A 50 32.24 6.77 -16.75
C LEU A 50 30.73 6.90 -16.96
N ASP A 51 30.26 6.37 -18.10
CA ASP A 51 28.84 6.26 -18.43
C ASP A 51 28.20 4.95 -17.92
N ARG A 52 26.93 4.74 -18.27
CA ARG A 52 26.13 3.57 -17.85
C ARG A 52 26.74 2.21 -18.21
N GLY A 53 27.49 2.12 -19.30
CA GLY A 53 28.20 0.92 -19.71
C GLY A 53 29.54 0.74 -19.03
N LEU A 54 29.90 1.61 -18.07
CA LEU A 54 31.25 1.81 -17.57
C LEU A 54 32.25 2.22 -18.67
N ASN A 55 31.76 2.82 -19.76
CA ASN A 55 32.65 3.34 -20.80
C ASN A 55 33.20 4.70 -20.37
N PHE A 56 34.43 4.97 -20.78
CA PHE A 56 35.10 6.23 -20.52
C PHE A 56 34.35 7.39 -21.20
N ASN A 57 34.15 8.48 -20.46
CA ASN A 57 33.50 9.68 -20.99
C ASN A 57 34.50 10.83 -21.17
N PHE A 58 35.07 11.32 -20.07
CA PHE A 58 36.18 12.26 -20.07
C PHE A 58 36.92 12.17 -18.73
N ALA A 59 38.11 12.74 -18.69
CA ALA A 59 38.90 12.89 -17.48
C ALA A 59 39.55 14.27 -17.43
N PHE A 60 39.92 14.71 -16.23
CA PHE A 60 40.63 15.97 -16.03
C PHE A 60 41.56 15.88 -14.80
N PRO A 61 42.68 16.61 -14.79
CA PRO A 61 43.58 16.67 -13.64
C PRO A 61 42.93 17.50 -12.52
N ALA A 62 42.49 16.86 -11.44
CA ALA A 62 41.89 17.54 -10.31
C ALA A 62 42.94 18.01 -9.30
N HIS A 63 44.00 17.24 -9.10
CA HIS A 63 45.09 17.51 -8.15
C HIS A 63 46.45 17.20 -8.80
N SER A 64 47.53 17.76 -8.26
CA SER A 64 48.91 17.50 -8.76
C SER A 64 49.43 16.09 -8.42
N SER A 65 48.85 15.46 -7.39
CA SER A 65 49.13 14.11 -6.90
C SER A 65 47.79 13.45 -6.56
N SER A 66 47.73 12.43 -5.70
CA SER A 66 46.55 11.57 -5.52
C SER A 66 45.23 12.28 -5.13
N VAL A 67 44.13 11.81 -5.74
CA VAL A 67 42.75 12.14 -5.33
C VAL A 67 42.31 11.14 -4.25
N LEU A 68 42.27 11.58 -2.99
CA LEU A 68 42.02 10.72 -1.84
C LEU A 68 40.53 10.54 -1.52
N PHE A 69 39.73 11.58 -1.73
CA PHE A 69 38.28 11.51 -1.50
C PHE A 69 37.53 12.26 -2.58
N ILE A 70 36.36 11.74 -2.91
CA ILE A 70 35.49 12.30 -3.94
C ILE A 70 34.04 12.15 -3.53
N GLN A 71 33.24 13.19 -3.75
CA GLN A 71 31.80 13.10 -3.61
C GLN A 71 31.11 13.98 -4.65
N GLN A 72 30.31 13.34 -5.50
CA GLN A 72 29.42 14.03 -6.42
C GLN A 72 28.13 14.41 -5.68
N LEU A 73 27.75 15.67 -5.82
CA LEU A 73 26.59 16.23 -5.13
C LEU A 73 25.29 15.92 -5.89
N LYS A 74 24.18 15.86 -5.15
CA LYS A 74 22.88 15.42 -5.67
C LYS A 74 22.06 16.62 -6.17
N GLN A 75 21.99 17.71 -5.43
CA GLN A 75 21.16 18.87 -5.77
C GLN A 75 21.79 19.75 -6.86
N ARG A 76 23.11 20.00 -6.79
CA ARG A 76 23.88 20.66 -7.87
C ARG A 76 24.85 19.70 -8.56
N ASN A 77 25.23 19.98 -9.80
CA ASN A 77 26.21 19.17 -10.54
C ASN A 77 27.65 19.49 -10.10
N PHE A 78 27.86 19.50 -8.79
CA PHE A 78 29.14 19.83 -8.20
C PHE A 78 29.87 18.55 -7.82
N LEU A 79 31.18 18.58 -8.00
CA LEU A 79 32.08 17.52 -7.58
C LEU A 79 33.04 18.07 -6.54
N VAL A 80 33.01 17.50 -5.34
CA VAL A 80 33.95 17.85 -4.28
C VAL A 80 35.04 16.79 -4.26
N THR A 81 36.29 17.24 -4.26
CA THR A 81 37.48 16.37 -4.21
C THR A 81 38.41 16.82 -3.10
N VAL A 82 39.12 15.87 -2.51
CA VAL A 82 40.22 16.10 -1.57
C VAL A 82 41.44 15.37 -2.10
N GLY A 83 42.56 16.09 -2.22
CA GLY A 83 43.79 15.56 -2.78
C GLY A 83 45.00 16.43 -2.45
N GLU A 84 46.16 15.99 -2.93
CA GLU A 84 47.44 16.65 -2.69
C GLU A 84 47.85 17.49 -3.90
N ASP A 85 48.07 18.78 -3.67
CA ASP A 85 48.66 19.70 -4.66
C ASP A 85 50.12 20.05 -4.28
N GLU A 86 50.83 20.71 -5.20
CA GLU A 86 52.19 21.20 -4.95
C GLU A 86 52.29 22.06 -3.68
N GLN A 87 53.26 21.74 -2.82
CA GLN A 87 53.56 22.54 -1.64
C GLN A 87 54.23 23.85 -2.04
N ILE A 88 53.46 24.95 -2.01
CA ILE A 88 53.97 26.31 -2.27
C ILE A 88 54.98 26.74 -1.19
N SER A 89 54.87 26.22 0.03
CA SER A 89 55.85 26.45 1.11
C SER A 89 55.90 25.27 2.10
N PRO A 90 57.03 25.00 2.76
CA PRO A 90 57.19 23.88 3.72
C PRO A 90 56.27 23.96 4.94
N GLN A 91 55.71 25.15 5.22
CA GLN A 91 54.83 25.40 6.36
C GLN A 91 53.34 25.19 6.02
N GLN A 92 53.00 25.02 4.74
CA GLN A 92 51.62 24.88 4.28
C GLN A 92 51.39 23.44 3.83
N SER A 93 50.31 22.83 4.33
CA SER A 93 49.94 21.48 3.91
C SER A 93 49.55 21.44 2.43
N ALA A 94 49.99 20.40 1.72
CA ALA A 94 49.60 20.06 0.35
C ALA A 94 48.12 19.69 0.22
N MET A 95 47.48 19.27 1.32
CA MET A 95 46.11 18.77 1.30
C MET A 95 45.10 19.90 1.11
N CYS A 96 44.41 19.87 -0.02
CA CYS A 96 43.37 20.82 -0.35
C CYS A 96 42.06 20.12 -0.73
N LEU A 97 40.98 20.88 -0.60
CA LEU A 97 39.65 20.53 -1.06
C LEU A 97 39.31 21.42 -2.24
N LYS A 98 38.85 20.83 -3.34
CA LYS A 98 38.41 21.55 -4.53
C LYS A 98 36.96 21.23 -4.85
N VAL A 99 36.22 22.24 -5.31
CA VAL A 99 34.84 22.12 -5.76
C VAL A 99 34.79 22.47 -7.24
N PHE A 100 34.33 21.53 -8.06
CA PHE A 100 34.18 21.69 -9.50
C PHE A 100 32.71 21.78 -9.88
N ASP A 101 32.36 22.72 -10.76
CA ASP A 101 31.05 22.82 -11.40
C ASP A 101 31.08 22.07 -12.73
N LEU A 102 30.48 20.88 -12.76
CA LEU A 102 30.47 20.02 -13.95
C LEU A 102 29.49 20.52 -15.03
N ASP A 103 28.64 21.51 -14.75
CA ASP A 103 27.79 22.15 -15.77
C ASP A 103 28.56 23.22 -16.55
N LYS A 104 29.67 23.73 -16.01
CA LYS A 104 30.52 24.75 -16.63
C LYS A 104 31.84 24.15 -17.08
N MET A 105 31.95 23.86 -18.36
CA MET A 105 33.18 23.37 -18.97
C MET A 105 33.96 24.54 -19.58
N GLN A 106 35.22 24.71 -19.17
CA GLN A 106 36.16 25.63 -19.80
C GLN A 106 36.98 24.89 -20.87
N PRO A 107 37.18 25.48 -22.06
CA PRO A 107 38.05 24.89 -23.07
C PRO A 107 39.51 24.92 -22.59
N GLU A 108 40.17 23.77 -22.65
CA GLU A 108 41.60 23.65 -22.39
C GLU A 108 42.28 23.12 -23.66
N GLY A 109 43.04 23.99 -24.33
CA GLY A 109 43.64 23.67 -25.62
C GLY A 109 42.61 23.55 -26.75
N THR A 110 42.91 22.71 -27.74
CA THR A 110 42.12 22.61 -28.99
C THR A 110 41.07 21.48 -28.98
N SER A 111 41.15 20.54 -28.03
CA SER A 111 40.32 19.31 -28.04
C SER A 111 39.79 18.84 -26.69
N SER A 112 40.14 19.48 -25.57
CA SER A 112 39.71 19.10 -24.22
C SER A 112 38.96 20.23 -23.53
N SER A 113 38.09 19.86 -22.59
CA SER A 113 37.43 20.83 -21.71
C SER A 113 37.48 20.33 -20.28
N ILE A 114 37.83 21.22 -19.35
CA ILE A 114 37.90 20.93 -17.92
C ILE A 114 36.71 21.59 -17.21
N PRO A 115 36.11 20.93 -16.20
CA PRO A 115 35.15 21.57 -15.32
C PRO A 115 35.68 22.81 -14.59
N ASP A 116 34.84 23.83 -14.43
CA ASP A 116 35.20 25.05 -13.72
C ASP A 116 35.45 24.78 -12.23
N CYS A 117 36.65 25.07 -11.73
CA CYS A 117 36.99 24.93 -10.32
C CYS A 117 36.52 26.15 -9.54
N ILE A 118 35.29 26.09 -9.01
CA ILE A 118 34.62 27.22 -8.36
C ILE A 118 35.13 27.52 -6.94
N GLY A 119 35.97 26.67 -6.35
CA GLY A 119 36.57 26.97 -5.05
C GLY A 119 37.65 25.99 -4.62
N ILE A 120 38.67 26.51 -3.94
CA ILE A 120 39.81 25.76 -3.41
C ILE A 120 39.98 26.14 -1.94
N LEU A 121 39.97 25.16 -1.04
CA LEU A 121 40.15 25.35 0.39
C LEU A 121 41.27 24.48 0.92
N ARG A 122 42.21 25.07 1.65
CA ARG A 122 43.17 24.30 2.44
C ARG A 122 42.48 23.70 3.65
N ILE A 123 42.59 22.39 3.82
CA ILE A 123 41.91 21.69 4.93
C ILE A 123 42.59 22.07 6.25
N PHE A 124 43.92 22.01 6.27
CA PHE A 124 44.72 22.27 7.47
C PHE A 124 45.18 23.72 7.57
N THR A 125 45.11 24.28 8.77
CA THR A 125 45.55 25.64 9.12
C THR A 125 46.19 25.62 10.51
N ASN A 126 46.69 26.77 10.98
CA ASN A 126 47.23 26.87 12.34
C ASN A 126 46.22 26.49 13.44
N GLN A 127 44.92 26.73 13.21
CA GLN A 127 43.85 26.35 14.16
C GLN A 127 43.34 24.92 13.92
N PHE A 128 43.62 24.35 12.75
CA PHE A 128 43.19 23.01 12.33
C PHE A 128 44.42 22.22 11.87
N PRO A 129 45.25 21.74 12.81
CA PRO A 129 46.53 21.11 12.51
C PRO A 129 46.37 19.85 11.65
N GLN A 130 47.43 19.53 10.91
CA GLN A 130 47.50 18.37 10.01
C GLN A 130 47.37 17.05 10.77
N ALA A 131 46.55 16.16 10.21
CA ALA A 131 46.30 14.79 10.67
C ALA A 131 45.87 13.95 9.47
N LYS A 132 45.93 12.62 9.55
CA LYS A 132 45.51 11.77 8.43
C LYS A 132 43.99 11.81 8.31
N ILE A 133 43.48 12.10 7.11
CA ILE A 133 42.05 12.03 6.81
C ILE A 133 41.67 10.55 6.62
N THR A 134 40.67 10.10 7.37
CA THR A 134 40.21 8.69 7.38
C THR A 134 38.76 8.54 6.92
N SER A 135 37.98 9.62 6.92
CA SER A 135 36.61 9.63 6.41
C SER A 135 36.23 11.01 5.91
N PHE A 136 35.32 11.05 4.94
CA PHE A 136 34.91 12.27 4.26
C PHE A 136 33.43 12.19 3.91
N LEU A 137 32.69 13.26 4.19
CA LEU A 137 31.27 13.34 3.89
C LEU A 137 30.84 14.80 3.65
N VAL A 138 30.04 15.03 2.62
CA VAL A 138 29.47 16.33 2.27
C VAL A 138 27.95 16.28 2.32
N LEU A 139 27.34 17.29 2.92
CA LEU A 139 25.91 17.53 2.93
C LEU A 139 25.58 18.86 2.22
N GLU A 140 24.60 18.81 1.32
CA GLU A 140 23.97 20.00 0.73
C GLU A 140 22.81 20.46 1.63
N GLU A 141 23.09 21.38 2.58
CA GLU A 141 22.08 21.86 3.54
C GLU A 141 21.02 22.72 2.85
N ALA A 142 21.47 23.68 2.03
CA ALA A 142 20.63 24.46 1.13
C ALA A 142 21.54 25.08 0.07
N PRO A 143 21.19 25.10 -1.24
CA PRO A 143 22.06 25.70 -2.24
C PRO A 143 22.29 27.20 -1.97
N PRO A 144 23.55 27.71 -1.89
CA PRO A 144 24.85 27.07 -2.19
C PRO A 144 25.65 26.58 -0.97
N ILE A 145 25.04 26.54 0.22
CA ILE A 145 25.65 26.17 1.49
C ILE A 145 25.93 24.66 1.57
N LEU A 146 27.22 24.33 1.70
CA LEU A 146 27.70 22.98 1.95
C LEU A 146 28.13 22.85 3.41
N LEU A 147 27.89 21.67 3.99
CA LEU A 147 28.51 21.22 5.24
C LEU A 147 29.40 20.02 4.94
N ILE A 148 30.70 20.20 5.08
CA ILE A 148 31.72 19.17 4.86
C ILE A 148 32.20 18.70 6.22
N ALA A 149 32.21 17.38 6.44
CA ALA A 149 32.78 16.72 7.61
C ALA A 149 33.98 15.86 7.19
N ILE A 150 35.11 16.10 7.85
CA ILE A 150 36.40 15.45 7.58
C ILE A 150 36.83 14.76 8.87
N GLY A 151 36.70 13.43 8.92
CA GLY A 151 37.12 12.65 10.07
C GLY A 151 38.60 12.29 9.99
N LEU A 152 39.27 12.33 11.13
CA LEU A 152 40.72 12.19 11.25
C LEU A 152 41.13 10.95 12.06
N ASP A 153 42.38 10.55 11.93
CA ASP A 153 42.99 9.45 12.68
C ASP A 153 43.09 9.69 14.20
N ASN A 154 43.05 10.96 14.62
CA ASN A 154 43.12 11.38 16.02
C ASN A 154 41.74 11.55 16.70
N GLY A 155 40.66 11.02 16.11
CA GLY A 155 39.29 11.08 16.66
C GLY A 155 38.63 12.46 16.60
N SER A 156 39.26 13.41 15.91
CA SER A 156 38.67 14.72 15.60
C SER A 156 37.88 14.67 14.30
N ILE A 157 36.86 15.51 14.19
CA ILE A 157 36.15 15.78 12.95
C ILE A 157 36.24 17.29 12.67
N TYR A 158 36.81 17.65 11.53
CA TYR A 158 36.81 19.03 11.07
C TYR A 158 35.58 19.28 10.22
N CYS A 159 34.82 20.30 10.58
CA CYS A 159 33.63 20.71 9.86
C CYS A 159 33.87 22.05 9.18
N ILE A 160 33.52 22.13 7.90
CA ILE A 160 33.54 23.36 7.10
C ILE A 160 32.11 23.59 6.61
N LYS A 161 31.49 24.71 7.03
CA LYS A 161 30.12 25.07 6.66
C LYS A 161 30.09 26.41 5.94
N GLY A 162 29.47 26.49 4.77
CA GLY A 162 29.23 27.76 4.09
C GLY A 162 29.18 27.69 2.56
N ASP A 163 29.19 28.87 1.94
CA ASP A 163 29.31 29.02 0.49
C ASP A 163 30.79 29.05 0.10
N ILE A 164 31.27 27.96 -0.47
CA ILE A 164 32.68 27.77 -0.82
C ILE A 164 33.09 28.67 -1.98
N ALA A 165 32.20 28.88 -2.96
CA ALA A 165 32.51 29.70 -4.14
C ALA A 165 32.66 31.18 -3.81
N ARG A 166 32.05 31.63 -2.70
CA ARG A 166 32.17 33.02 -2.21
C ARG A 166 33.12 33.16 -1.02
N GLU A 167 33.81 32.09 -0.63
CA GLU A 167 34.67 32.02 0.56
C GLU A 167 33.97 32.41 1.87
N ARG A 168 32.63 32.31 1.93
CA ARG A 168 31.83 32.62 3.13
C ARG A 168 31.67 31.36 3.96
N ILE A 169 32.77 30.94 4.58
CA ILE A 169 32.86 29.67 5.32
C ILE A 169 33.09 29.88 6.81
N THR A 170 32.61 28.92 7.59
CA THR A 170 32.87 28.77 9.01
C THR A 170 33.53 27.42 9.25
N ARG A 171 34.50 27.36 10.16
CA ARG A 171 35.19 26.13 10.53
C ARG A 171 35.01 25.86 12.00
N PHE A 172 34.74 24.62 12.35
CA PHE A 172 34.66 24.19 13.75
C PHE A 172 35.11 22.73 13.87
N LYS A 173 35.53 22.35 15.07
CA LYS A 173 36.04 21.01 15.38
C LYS A 173 35.04 20.30 16.28
N LEU A 174 34.76 19.04 15.96
CA LEU A 174 34.08 18.10 16.84
C LEU A 174 35.10 17.07 17.33
N GLN A 175 34.88 16.54 18.53
CA GLN A 175 35.76 15.55 19.13
C GLN A 175 34.94 14.34 19.60
N VAL A 176 35.33 13.14 19.14
CA VAL A 176 34.67 11.89 19.53
C VAL A 176 35.22 11.34 20.83
N ASP A 177 36.49 11.50 21.16
CA ASP A 177 37.03 11.03 22.45
C ASP A 177 37.05 12.16 23.50
N SER A 178 36.68 11.87 24.75
CA SER A 178 36.83 12.85 25.83
C SER A 178 38.32 13.09 26.09
N VAL A 179 38.71 14.31 26.45
CA VAL A 179 40.12 14.74 26.69
C VAL A 179 40.85 13.87 27.75
N SER A 180 40.12 13.03 28.49
CA SER A 180 40.65 12.12 29.52
C SER A 180 41.15 10.77 28.98
N ASP A 181 40.71 10.32 27.80
CA ASP A 181 41.13 9.04 27.22
C ASP A 181 42.33 9.25 26.28
N LYS A 182 43.51 8.80 26.72
CA LYS A 182 44.77 8.92 25.95
C LYS A 182 44.83 8.05 24.69
N SER A 183 43.82 7.21 24.43
CA SER A 183 43.73 6.40 23.21
C SER A 183 42.80 7.07 22.21
N HIS A 184 43.31 8.03 21.45
CA HIS A 184 42.57 8.57 20.32
C HIS A 184 42.33 7.50 19.27
N SER A 185 41.07 7.33 18.89
CA SER A 185 40.65 6.34 17.90
C SER A 185 40.26 7.01 16.58
N SER A 186 40.70 6.45 15.45
CA SER A 186 40.44 7.03 14.13
C SER A 186 38.95 7.05 13.80
N ILE A 187 38.47 8.10 13.16
CA ILE A 187 37.10 8.14 12.62
C ILE A 187 37.00 7.16 11.44
N THR A 188 36.22 6.10 11.58
CA THR A 188 36.06 5.03 10.58
C THR A 188 34.83 5.20 9.70
N GLY A 189 33.87 6.03 10.12
CA GLY A 189 32.66 6.30 9.36
C GLY A 189 31.91 7.53 9.85
N LEU A 190 31.21 8.18 8.93
CA LEU A 190 30.39 9.37 9.16
C LEU A 190 29.04 9.19 8.47
N GLY A 191 27.98 9.77 9.03
CA GLY A 191 26.65 9.73 8.42
C GLY A 191 25.81 10.94 8.84
N PHE A 192 25.34 11.73 7.87
CA PHE A 192 24.41 12.80 8.16
C PHE A 192 22.97 12.27 8.25
N ARG A 193 22.23 12.77 9.22
CA ARG A 193 20.78 12.63 9.32
C ARG A 193 20.16 14.03 9.29
N VAL A 194 19.16 14.19 8.42
CA VAL A 194 18.36 15.42 8.29
C VAL A 194 16.91 15.04 8.46
N ASP A 195 16.27 15.54 9.51
CA ASP A 195 14.86 15.31 9.81
C ASP A 195 14.17 16.65 10.11
N GLY A 196 13.48 17.20 9.10
CA GLY A 196 12.98 18.57 9.14
C GLY A 196 14.11 19.59 9.37
N HIS A 197 14.09 20.27 10.52
CA HIS A 197 15.13 21.20 10.93
C HIS A 197 16.26 20.58 11.76
N ALA A 198 16.11 19.31 12.17
CA ALA A 198 17.13 18.62 12.96
C ALA A 198 18.24 18.11 12.05
N LEU A 199 19.41 18.73 12.16
CA LEU A 199 20.65 18.28 11.52
C LEU A 199 21.53 17.57 12.54
N GLN A 200 21.90 16.33 12.24
CA GLN A 200 22.73 15.50 13.09
C GLN A 200 23.82 14.79 12.30
N LEU A 201 24.95 14.54 12.96
CA LEU A 201 26.09 13.81 12.40
C LEU A 201 26.42 12.61 13.29
N PHE A 202 26.25 11.42 12.74
CA PHE A 202 26.80 10.20 13.29
C PHE A 202 28.30 10.14 13.03
N ALA A 203 29.05 9.69 14.03
CA ALA A 203 30.48 9.43 13.95
C ALA A 203 30.80 8.09 14.57
N VAL A 204 31.59 7.29 13.86
CA VAL A 204 31.99 5.94 14.27
C VAL A 204 33.50 5.91 14.41
N THR A 205 33.97 5.30 15.50
CA THR A 205 35.36 4.86 15.69
C THR A 205 35.36 3.35 15.88
N PRO A 206 36.52 2.66 15.98
CA PRO A 206 36.52 1.25 16.37
C PRO A 206 35.86 0.99 17.74
N ASN A 207 35.89 2.00 18.62
CA ASN A 207 35.51 1.86 20.03
C ASN A 207 34.23 2.62 20.41
N SER A 208 33.57 3.33 19.49
CA SER A 208 32.34 4.04 19.83
C SER A 208 31.47 4.40 18.64
N VAL A 209 30.20 4.61 18.93
CA VAL A 209 29.25 5.30 18.05
C VAL A 209 28.79 6.56 18.79
N SER A 210 28.96 7.72 18.17
CA SER A 210 28.55 9.01 18.73
C SER A 210 27.65 9.76 17.74
N LEU A 211 26.76 10.59 18.29
CA LEU A 211 25.87 11.47 17.56
C LEU A 211 26.13 12.93 17.97
N PHE A 212 26.28 13.80 16.99
CA PHE A 212 26.41 15.24 17.21
C PHE A 212 25.14 15.94 16.74
N SER A 213 24.51 16.67 17.66
CA SER A 213 23.38 17.55 17.38
C SER A 213 23.88 18.91 16.94
N MET A 214 23.79 19.19 15.63
CA MET A 214 24.42 20.35 14.97
C MET A 214 23.64 21.65 15.13
N HIS A 215 22.40 21.59 15.62
CA HIS A 215 21.60 22.77 15.96
C HIS A 215 22.07 23.48 17.24
N ASN A 216 22.82 22.80 18.09
CA ASN A 216 23.40 23.39 19.30
C ASN A 216 24.67 24.16 18.98
N GLN A 217 24.94 25.24 19.71
CA GLN A 217 26.20 25.98 19.63
C GLN A 217 26.86 26.04 21.01
N PRO A 218 27.96 25.27 21.25
CA PRO A 218 28.60 24.33 20.33
C PRO A 218 27.75 23.06 20.09
N PRO A 219 28.00 22.30 19.00
CA PRO A 219 27.29 21.04 18.75
C PRO A 219 27.42 20.08 19.92
N ARG A 220 26.28 19.53 20.36
CA ARG A 220 26.22 18.65 21.53
C ARG A 220 26.48 17.21 21.11
N ARG A 221 27.42 16.55 21.77
CA ARG A 221 27.70 15.13 21.60
C ARG A 221 26.81 14.27 22.51
N GLN A 222 26.35 13.14 21.97
CA GLN A 222 25.75 12.02 22.67
C GLN A 222 26.48 10.74 22.26
N MET A 223 26.91 9.92 23.21
CA MET A 223 27.47 8.59 22.91
C MET A 223 26.30 7.59 22.84
N LEU A 224 26.20 6.86 21.73
CA LEU A 224 25.16 5.87 21.49
C LEU A 224 25.62 4.44 21.82
N ASP A 225 26.92 4.14 21.64
CA ASP A 225 27.51 2.84 21.95
C ASP A 225 29.01 2.99 22.27
N GLN A 226 29.53 2.08 23.10
CA GLN A 226 30.94 1.95 23.49
C GLN A 226 31.70 0.91 22.67
N ILE A 227 31.08 0.46 21.58
CA ILE A 227 31.69 -0.41 20.59
C ILE A 227 31.32 0.17 19.24
N GLY A 228 32.27 0.29 18.33
CA GLY A 228 32.00 0.82 16.99
C GLY A 228 32.34 -0.19 15.91
N SER A 229 33.06 0.25 14.88
CA SER A 229 33.34 -0.54 13.69
C SER A 229 34.61 -0.08 12.98
N ASN A 230 35.17 -0.97 12.15
CA ASN A 230 36.28 -0.69 11.26
C ASN A 230 35.83 0.12 10.03
N VAL A 231 36.83 0.61 9.28
CA VAL A 231 36.65 1.34 8.01
C VAL A 231 35.83 0.51 7.01
N ASN A 232 35.07 1.17 6.14
CA ASN A 232 34.21 0.58 5.10
C ASN A 232 33.01 -0.25 5.60
N SER A 233 32.90 -0.47 6.90
CA SER A 233 31.78 -1.19 7.54
C SER A 233 30.74 -0.23 8.14
N VAL A 234 30.54 0.94 7.53
CA VAL A 234 29.57 1.95 7.96
C VAL A 234 28.78 2.46 6.76
N THR A 235 27.46 2.54 6.88
CA THR A 235 26.57 3.08 5.84
C THR A 235 25.31 3.69 6.46
N MET A 236 24.47 4.34 5.65
CA MET A 236 23.19 4.93 6.07
C MET A 236 22.03 4.25 5.33
N SER A 237 20.92 3.99 6.03
CA SER A 237 19.68 3.54 5.40
C SER A 237 18.94 4.68 4.69
N ASP A 238 17.96 4.35 3.87
CA ASP A 238 17.01 5.30 3.27
C ASP A 238 16.14 6.02 4.32
N ARG A 239 16.01 5.44 5.51
CA ARG A 239 15.35 6.04 6.68
C ARG A 239 16.28 6.88 7.55
N SER A 240 17.50 7.16 7.09
CA SER A 240 18.52 7.91 7.84
C SER A 240 18.91 7.25 9.17
N GLU A 241 18.92 5.93 9.22
CA GLU A 241 19.49 5.14 10.31
C GLU A 241 20.96 4.85 9.98
N LEU A 242 21.84 4.96 10.98
CA LEU A 242 23.24 4.57 10.82
C LEU A 242 23.36 3.05 10.95
N ILE A 243 24.08 2.42 10.04
CA ILE A 243 24.33 0.99 10.03
C ILE A 243 25.83 0.75 10.17
N ILE A 244 26.22 -0.10 11.12
CA ILE A 244 27.61 -0.54 11.27
C ILE A 244 27.72 -2.07 11.23
N GLY A 245 28.84 -2.57 10.70
CA GLY A 245 29.13 -3.99 10.56
C GLY A 245 30.20 -4.44 11.53
N ARG A 246 29.92 -5.48 12.32
CA ARG A 246 30.88 -6.18 13.16
C ARG A 246 30.99 -7.66 12.75
N PRO A 247 32.02 -8.40 13.17
CA PRO A 247 32.18 -9.80 12.79
C PRO A 247 30.97 -10.67 13.09
N GLU A 248 30.22 -10.38 14.16
CA GLU A 248 29.08 -11.15 14.63
C GLU A 248 27.73 -10.71 14.05
N ALA A 249 27.58 -9.42 13.73
CA ALA A 249 26.29 -8.86 13.34
C ALA A 249 26.41 -7.50 12.65
N VAL A 250 25.30 -7.06 12.06
CA VAL A 250 25.08 -5.69 11.60
C VAL A 250 24.11 -4.99 12.55
N TYR A 251 24.45 -3.78 12.98
CA TYR A 251 23.72 -3.00 13.98
C TYR A 251 23.17 -1.70 13.38
N PHE A 252 21.93 -1.37 13.72
CA PHE A 252 21.28 -0.13 13.33
C PHE A 252 21.28 0.84 14.52
N TYR A 253 21.42 2.13 14.24
CA TYR A 253 21.38 3.20 15.23
C TYR A 253 20.46 4.32 14.76
N GLU A 254 19.63 4.75 15.70
CA GLU A 254 18.79 5.93 15.59
C GLU A 254 19.29 7.01 16.56
N VAL A 255 18.56 8.12 16.64
CA VAL A 255 18.89 9.24 17.53
C VAL A 255 18.83 8.86 19.01
N ASP A 256 17.94 7.93 19.35
CA ASP A 256 17.71 7.49 20.73
C ASP A 256 18.67 6.38 21.16
N GLY A 257 19.47 5.82 20.24
CA GLY A 257 20.46 4.80 20.53
C GLY A 257 20.43 3.63 19.56
N ARG A 258 20.82 2.47 20.08
CA ARG A 258 20.93 1.23 19.30
C ARG A 258 19.54 0.66 18.98
N GLY A 259 19.26 0.50 17.70
CA GLY A 259 18.07 -0.13 17.16
C GLY A 259 18.26 -1.64 16.91
N PRO A 260 17.59 -2.20 15.88
CA PRO A 260 17.66 -3.63 15.60
C PRO A 260 19.06 -4.09 15.19
N CYS A 261 19.32 -5.40 15.35
CA CYS A 261 20.55 -6.03 14.88
C CYS A 261 20.28 -7.35 14.19
N TRP A 262 21.16 -7.69 13.25
CA TRP A 262 21.04 -8.86 12.41
C TRP A 262 22.33 -9.68 12.46
N ALA A 263 22.22 -10.90 12.99
CA ALA A 263 23.36 -11.81 13.14
C ALA A 263 23.79 -12.36 11.77
N PHE A 264 24.91 -11.84 11.28
CA PHE A 264 25.59 -12.32 10.08
C PHE A 264 27.03 -12.57 10.50
N GLU A 265 27.49 -13.82 10.48
CA GLU A 265 28.86 -14.15 10.89
C GLU A 265 29.87 -13.86 9.78
N GLY A 266 31.08 -13.48 10.18
CA GLY A 266 32.22 -13.23 9.28
C GLY A 266 32.66 -11.77 9.28
N GLU A 267 33.90 -11.51 8.88
CA GLU A 267 34.44 -10.16 8.84
C GLU A 267 33.72 -9.32 7.79
N LYS A 268 33.15 -8.18 8.20
CA LYS A 268 32.50 -7.23 7.30
C LYS A 268 33.58 -6.37 6.66
N LYS A 269 33.76 -6.49 5.35
CA LYS A 269 34.71 -5.68 4.58
C LYS A 269 34.05 -4.42 4.04
N PHE A 270 32.82 -4.55 3.55
CA PHE A 270 32.04 -3.43 3.04
C PHE A 270 30.58 -3.56 3.44
N LEU A 271 29.98 -2.44 3.81
CA LEU A 271 28.53 -2.28 3.90
C LEU A 271 28.05 -1.23 2.89
N GLY A 272 26.83 -1.45 2.41
CA GLY A 272 26.12 -0.48 1.59
C GLY A 272 24.61 -0.62 1.75
N TRP A 273 23.87 0.32 1.19
CA TRP A 273 22.42 0.29 1.16
C TRP A 273 21.91 0.54 -0.26
N PHE A 274 20.93 -0.25 -0.68
CA PHE A 274 20.31 -0.10 -1.99
C PHE A 274 18.82 -0.41 -1.90
N ARG A 275 17.97 0.62 -2.03
CA ARG A 275 16.50 0.48 -2.15
C ARG A 275 15.85 -0.47 -1.13
N GLY A 276 16.24 -0.36 0.15
CA GLY A 276 15.71 -1.22 1.22
C GLY A 276 16.46 -2.55 1.42
N TYR A 277 17.45 -2.84 0.58
CA TYR A 277 18.35 -3.98 0.74
C TYR A 277 19.65 -3.55 1.41
N LEU A 278 20.10 -4.38 2.35
CA LEU A 278 21.44 -4.28 2.94
C LEU A 278 22.45 -4.97 2.03
N LEU A 279 23.49 -4.26 1.64
CA LEU A 279 24.61 -4.77 0.88
C LEU A 279 25.76 -5.12 1.83
N CYS A 280 26.36 -6.28 1.65
CA CYS A 280 27.42 -6.72 2.53
C CYS A 280 28.46 -7.58 1.82
N VAL A 281 29.73 -7.17 1.89
CA VAL A 281 30.87 -8.02 1.52
C VAL A 281 31.41 -8.64 2.80
N ILE A 282 31.33 -9.96 2.90
CA ILE A 282 31.76 -10.74 4.06
C ILE A 282 32.94 -11.61 3.65
N ALA A 283 34.06 -11.50 4.36
CA ALA A 283 35.17 -12.41 4.19
C ALA A 283 34.84 -13.76 4.85
N ASP A 284 34.81 -14.83 4.06
CA ASP A 284 34.63 -16.18 4.59
C ASP A 284 35.98 -16.73 5.04
N GLN A 285 36.16 -16.79 6.37
CA GLN A 285 37.38 -17.31 6.99
C GLN A 285 37.64 -18.79 6.67
N ARG A 286 36.62 -19.56 6.24
CA ARG A 286 36.76 -20.99 5.91
C ARG A 286 37.24 -21.22 4.49
N SER A 287 36.75 -20.42 3.53
CA SER A 287 37.10 -20.57 2.12
C SER A 287 38.19 -19.59 1.65
N GLY A 288 38.49 -18.55 2.44
CA GLY A 288 39.40 -17.48 2.07
C GLY A 288 38.88 -16.60 0.93
N LYS A 289 37.59 -16.73 0.57
CA LYS A 289 36.94 -15.96 -0.50
C LYS A 289 35.98 -14.94 0.11
N ASP A 290 35.92 -13.77 -0.51
CA ASP A 290 34.93 -12.77 -0.15
C ASP A 290 33.59 -13.12 -0.81
N THR A 291 32.50 -12.93 -0.09
CA THR A 291 31.14 -13.13 -0.59
C THR A 291 30.37 -11.82 -0.52
N PHE A 292 29.84 -11.39 -1.66
CA PHE A 292 28.90 -10.29 -1.74
C PHE A 292 27.49 -10.81 -1.55
N ASN A 293 26.77 -10.24 -0.59
CA ASN A 293 25.41 -10.60 -0.25
C ASN A 293 24.49 -9.38 -0.30
N VAL A 294 23.29 -9.58 -0.84
CA VAL A 294 22.20 -8.61 -0.83
C VAL A 294 21.10 -9.18 0.05
N TYR A 295 20.81 -8.51 1.17
CA TYR A 295 19.85 -8.97 2.17
C TYR A 295 18.56 -8.15 2.12
N ASP A 296 17.43 -8.85 2.03
CA ASP A 296 16.11 -8.30 2.32
C ASP A 296 15.80 -8.56 3.79
N LEU A 297 16.05 -7.54 4.63
CA LEU A 297 15.86 -7.65 6.07
C LEU A 297 14.38 -7.78 6.44
N LYS A 298 13.47 -7.14 5.67
CA LYS A 298 12.03 -7.16 5.93
C LYS A 298 11.45 -8.56 5.75
N ASN A 299 11.83 -9.23 4.65
CA ASN A 299 11.36 -10.59 4.33
C ASN A 299 12.29 -11.70 4.84
N ARG A 300 13.42 -11.34 5.48
CA ARG A 300 14.45 -12.27 5.98
C ARG A 300 15.01 -13.19 4.89
N LEU A 301 15.32 -12.61 3.73
CA LEU A 301 15.82 -13.32 2.55
C LEU A 301 17.22 -12.88 2.15
N ILE A 302 17.98 -13.79 1.56
CA ILE A 302 19.20 -13.48 0.79
C ILE A 302 18.77 -13.31 -0.66
N ALA A 303 18.64 -12.05 -1.10
CA ALA A 303 18.17 -11.66 -2.42
C ALA A 303 19.22 -11.86 -3.53
N HIS A 304 20.49 -11.98 -3.15
CA HIS A 304 21.59 -12.36 -4.02
C HIS A 304 22.80 -12.75 -3.19
N SER A 305 23.59 -13.72 -3.66
CA SER A 305 24.85 -14.09 -3.01
C SER A 305 25.83 -14.65 -4.03
N LEU A 306 26.98 -14.00 -4.15
CA LEU A 306 28.01 -14.27 -5.15
C LEU A 306 29.40 -14.20 -4.52
N ALA A 307 30.26 -15.16 -4.86
CA ALA A 307 31.68 -15.09 -4.51
C ALA A 307 32.38 -14.04 -5.37
N VAL A 308 33.07 -13.12 -4.74
CA VAL A 308 33.75 -11.99 -5.39
C VAL A 308 35.24 -12.02 -5.09
N LYS A 309 36.02 -11.33 -5.93
CA LYS A 309 37.41 -11.01 -5.62
C LYS A 309 37.45 -9.92 -4.53
N GLU A 310 38.65 -9.45 -4.23
CA GLU A 310 38.84 -8.33 -3.32
C GLU A 310 38.17 -7.06 -3.89
N VAL A 311 37.03 -6.71 -3.27
CA VAL A 311 36.27 -5.50 -3.59
C VAL A 311 37.04 -4.30 -3.06
N SER A 312 37.24 -3.29 -3.89
CA SER A 312 37.74 -1.99 -3.46
C SER A 312 36.59 -1.05 -3.10
N HIS A 313 35.55 -0.98 -3.94
CA HIS A 313 34.47 0.00 -3.80
C HIS A 313 33.08 -0.58 -4.15
N ILE A 314 32.04 -0.05 -3.49
CA ILE A 314 30.63 -0.34 -3.78
C ILE A 314 29.92 0.98 -4.09
N LEU A 315 29.26 1.04 -5.24
CA LEU A 315 28.50 2.20 -5.70
C LEU A 315 27.09 1.79 -6.10
N CYS A 316 26.17 2.74 -6.11
CA CYS A 316 24.79 2.54 -6.54
C CYS A 316 24.42 3.62 -7.57
N GLU A 317 24.17 3.22 -8.81
CA GLU A 317 23.79 4.14 -9.90
C GLU A 317 23.04 3.40 -11.02
N TRP A 318 22.20 4.11 -11.77
CA TRP A 318 21.34 3.57 -12.83
C TRP A 318 20.39 2.46 -12.37
N GLY A 319 20.07 2.42 -11.08
CA GLY A 319 19.30 1.33 -10.47
C GLY A 319 20.07 0.00 -10.38
N ASN A 320 21.39 0.03 -10.47
CA ASN A 320 22.28 -1.11 -10.31
C ASN A 320 23.23 -0.88 -9.12
N ILE A 321 23.69 -1.99 -8.55
CA ILE A 321 24.81 -2.05 -7.62
C ILE A 321 26.08 -2.30 -8.45
N ILE A 322 27.12 -1.53 -8.22
CA ILE A 322 28.39 -1.62 -8.95
C ILE A 322 29.48 -1.94 -7.95
N LEU A 323 30.13 -3.09 -8.12
CA LEU A 323 31.31 -3.49 -7.36
C LEU A 323 32.54 -3.25 -8.23
N ILE A 324 33.51 -2.50 -7.73
CA ILE A 324 34.83 -2.36 -8.35
C ILE A 324 35.81 -3.17 -7.52
N MET A 325 36.63 -3.97 -8.20
CA MET A 325 37.65 -4.82 -7.58
C MET A 325 39.02 -4.14 -7.60
N THR A 326 39.96 -4.60 -6.78
CA THR A 326 41.34 -4.08 -6.75
C THR A 326 42.09 -4.28 -8.07
N ASP A 327 41.72 -5.27 -8.88
CA ASP A 327 42.28 -5.55 -10.21
C ASP A 327 41.61 -4.75 -11.35
N LYS A 328 40.82 -3.72 -11.03
CA LYS A 328 40.01 -2.92 -11.96
C LYS A 328 38.93 -3.71 -12.72
N SER A 329 38.65 -4.97 -12.38
CA SER A 329 37.42 -5.62 -12.84
C SER A 329 36.21 -5.03 -12.10
N ALA A 330 35.06 -5.04 -12.76
CA ALA A 330 33.83 -4.49 -12.23
C ALA A 330 32.66 -5.44 -12.45
N LEU A 331 31.75 -5.47 -11.48
CA LEU A 331 30.51 -6.23 -11.55
C LEU A 331 29.32 -5.30 -11.36
N CYS A 332 28.40 -5.33 -12.32
CA CYS A 332 27.15 -4.58 -12.26
C CYS A 332 26.00 -5.56 -11.98
N ILE A 333 25.29 -5.36 -10.88
CA ILE A 333 24.21 -6.22 -10.42
C ILE A 333 22.93 -5.40 -10.42
N GLY A 334 21.90 -5.84 -11.16
CA GLY A 334 20.61 -5.17 -11.23
C GLY A 334 19.49 -6.02 -10.63
N GLU A 335 18.49 -5.36 -10.05
CA GLU A 335 17.28 -6.03 -9.57
C GLU A 335 16.47 -6.54 -10.78
N LYS A 336 15.93 -7.75 -10.68
CA LYS A 336 14.99 -8.31 -11.66
C LYS A 336 13.65 -7.59 -11.60
N ASP A 337 12.91 -7.66 -12.69
CA ASP A 337 11.55 -7.13 -12.75
C ASP A 337 10.61 -7.85 -11.76
N MET A 338 9.48 -7.21 -11.47
CA MET A 338 8.52 -7.70 -10.49
C MET A 338 7.93 -9.06 -10.88
N GLU A 339 7.63 -9.28 -12.16
CA GLU A 339 7.01 -10.51 -12.66
C GLU A 339 7.94 -11.70 -12.45
N SER A 340 9.22 -11.56 -12.85
CA SER A 340 10.26 -12.56 -12.61
C SER A 340 10.42 -12.88 -11.12
N LYS A 341 10.41 -11.87 -10.24
CA LYS A 341 10.50 -12.06 -8.78
C LYS A 341 9.29 -12.82 -8.23
N LEU A 342 8.09 -12.44 -8.63
CA LEU A 342 6.84 -13.09 -8.23
C LEU A 342 6.80 -14.55 -8.69
N ASP A 343 7.19 -14.84 -9.93
CA ASP A 343 7.25 -16.20 -10.45
C ASP A 343 8.22 -17.10 -9.67
N MET A 344 9.38 -16.57 -9.27
CA MET A 344 10.32 -17.30 -8.40
C MET A 344 9.71 -17.63 -7.03
N LEU A 345 8.95 -16.69 -6.45
CA LEU A 345 8.26 -16.89 -5.17
C LEU A 345 7.10 -17.88 -5.29
N PHE A 346 6.30 -17.80 -6.36
CA PHE A 346 5.19 -18.71 -6.61
C PHE A 346 5.66 -20.15 -6.81
N LYS A 347 6.75 -20.38 -7.57
CA LYS A 347 7.36 -21.70 -7.74
C LYS A 347 7.81 -22.35 -6.42
N LYS A 348 8.04 -21.55 -5.37
CA LYS A 348 8.43 -22.01 -4.02
C LYS A 348 7.29 -21.89 -3.00
N ASN A 349 6.07 -21.58 -3.44
CA ASN A 349 4.89 -21.39 -2.60
C ASN A 349 5.06 -20.30 -1.51
N LEU A 350 5.85 -19.26 -1.78
CA LEU A 350 6.14 -18.17 -0.84
C LEU A 350 5.25 -16.95 -1.07
N TYR A 351 3.94 -17.15 -0.93
CA TYR A 351 2.94 -16.13 -1.22
C TYR A 351 2.94 -14.96 -0.22
N THR A 352 3.22 -15.20 1.06
CA THR A 352 3.30 -14.13 2.07
C THR A 352 4.42 -13.14 1.76
N VAL A 353 5.56 -13.64 1.29
CA VAL A 353 6.67 -12.80 0.82
C VAL A 353 6.28 -12.06 -0.47
N ALA A 354 5.57 -12.71 -1.38
CA ALA A 354 5.10 -12.09 -2.62
C ALA A 354 4.16 -10.90 -2.34
N ILE A 355 3.26 -11.04 -1.36
CA ILE A 355 2.39 -9.95 -0.90
C ILE A 355 3.21 -8.81 -0.30
N ASN A 356 4.15 -9.11 0.60
CA ASN A 356 5.01 -8.10 1.21
C ASN A 356 5.85 -7.35 0.16
N LEU A 357 6.33 -8.06 -0.86
CA LEU A 357 7.12 -7.49 -1.95
C LEU A 357 6.27 -6.48 -2.74
N VAL A 358 5.07 -6.89 -3.16
CA VAL A 358 4.15 -6.02 -3.93
C VAL A 358 3.67 -4.82 -3.13
N GLN A 359 3.36 -4.99 -1.84
CA GLN A 359 3.01 -3.89 -0.95
C GLN A 359 4.19 -2.93 -0.72
N SER A 360 5.42 -3.44 -0.60
CA SER A 360 6.60 -2.61 -0.36
C SER A 360 7.02 -1.76 -1.55
N GLN A 361 6.83 -2.27 -2.77
CA GLN A 361 7.21 -1.58 -4.00
C GLN A 361 6.05 -0.73 -4.57
N GLN A 362 4.97 -0.54 -3.81
CA GLN A 362 3.78 0.22 -4.21
C GLN A 362 3.25 -0.21 -5.58
N ALA A 363 3.17 -1.53 -5.84
CA ALA A 363 2.57 -1.98 -7.09
C ALA A 363 1.07 -1.61 -7.13
N ASP A 364 0.51 -1.62 -8.33
CA ASP A 364 -0.89 -1.29 -8.53
C ASP A 364 -1.81 -2.30 -7.81
N ALA A 365 -3.01 -1.83 -7.49
CA ALA A 365 -3.99 -2.63 -6.77
C ALA A 365 -4.41 -3.88 -7.57
N ALA A 366 -4.33 -3.83 -8.90
CA ALA A 366 -4.58 -4.96 -9.79
C ALA A 366 -3.50 -6.05 -9.68
N ALA A 367 -2.20 -5.73 -9.72
CA ALA A 367 -1.16 -6.73 -9.50
C ALA A 367 -1.22 -7.30 -8.09
N THR A 368 -1.54 -6.48 -7.09
CA THR A 368 -1.75 -6.94 -5.71
C THR A 368 -2.89 -7.96 -5.64
N ALA A 369 -4.02 -7.68 -6.28
CA ALA A 369 -5.16 -8.59 -6.35
C ALA A 369 -4.82 -9.90 -7.07
N GLU A 370 -3.99 -9.86 -8.12
CA GLU A 370 -3.55 -11.07 -8.83
C GLU A 370 -2.65 -11.98 -7.96
N VAL A 371 -1.75 -11.40 -7.16
CA VAL A 371 -0.94 -12.15 -6.18
C VAL A 371 -1.84 -12.79 -5.13
N LEU A 372 -2.80 -12.03 -4.58
CA LEU A 372 -3.76 -12.51 -3.59
C LEU A 372 -4.67 -13.61 -4.17
N ARG A 373 -5.10 -13.50 -5.44
CA ARG A 373 -5.85 -14.53 -6.14
C ARG A 373 -5.04 -15.82 -6.22
N LYS A 374 -3.78 -15.76 -6.69
CA LYS A 374 -2.89 -16.93 -6.75
C LYS A 374 -2.65 -17.55 -5.37
N TYR A 375 -2.55 -16.72 -4.32
CA TYR A 375 -2.41 -17.21 -2.95
C TYR A 375 -3.68 -17.91 -2.46
N GLY A 376 -4.86 -17.31 -2.69
CA GLY A 376 -6.15 -17.90 -2.38
C GLY A 376 -6.35 -19.24 -3.10
N ASP A 377 -5.97 -19.34 -4.37
CA ASP A 377 -6.05 -20.58 -5.15
C ASP A 377 -5.17 -21.70 -4.57
N HIS A 378 -3.96 -21.35 -4.13
CA HIS A 378 -3.06 -22.29 -3.47
C HIS A 378 -3.63 -22.79 -2.13
N LEU A 379 -4.12 -21.88 -1.29
CA LEU A 379 -4.77 -22.24 -0.01
C LEU A 379 -6.02 -23.10 -0.23
N TYR A 380 -6.83 -22.76 -1.22
CA TYR A 380 -8.00 -23.55 -1.62
C TYR A 380 -7.61 -24.97 -2.02
N SER A 381 -6.53 -25.13 -2.81
CA SER A 381 -6.03 -26.46 -3.20
C SER A 381 -5.52 -27.29 -2.03
N LYS A 382 -5.06 -26.63 -0.96
CA LYS A 382 -4.63 -27.23 0.31
C LYS A 382 -5.77 -27.54 1.27
N GLN A 383 -7.00 -27.26 0.89
CA GLN A 383 -8.18 -27.39 1.74
C GLN A 383 -8.21 -26.42 2.94
N ASP A 384 -7.48 -25.30 2.86
CA ASP A 384 -7.51 -24.22 3.86
C ASP A 384 -8.42 -23.10 3.35
N TYR A 385 -9.72 -23.28 3.54
CA TYR A 385 -10.75 -22.50 2.85
C TYR A 385 -11.05 -21.17 3.52
N ASP A 386 -10.89 -21.09 4.83
CA ASP A 386 -11.16 -19.88 5.60
C ASP A 386 -10.06 -18.84 5.32
N GLU A 387 -8.79 -19.27 5.34
CA GLU A 387 -7.67 -18.42 4.94
C GLU A 387 -7.72 -18.07 3.45
N ALA A 388 -8.07 -19.03 2.57
CA ALA A 388 -8.27 -18.73 1.15
C ALA A 388 -9.32 -17.63 0.96
N MET A 389 -10.43 -17.71 1.70
CA MET A 389 -11.51 -16.73 1.65
C MET A 389 -11.06 -15.35 2.13
N ALA A 390 -10.27 -15.28 3.20
CA ALA A 390 -9.68 -14.03 3.68
C ALA A 390 -8.84 -13.34 2.58
N GLN A 391 -8.10 -14.10 1.77
CA GLN A 391 -7.35 -13.54 0.64
C GLN A 391 -8.27 -13.06 -0.48
N TYR A 392 -9.30 -13.84 -0.85
CA TYR A 392 -10.25 -13.43 -1.89
C TYR A 392 -11.03 -12.17 -1.53
N ILE A 393 -11.39 -11.96 -0.26
CA ILE A 393 -12.07 -10.73 0.20
C ILE A 393 -11.22 -9.49 -0.09
N ASN A 394 -9.89 -9.61 0.05
CA ASN A 394 -8.97 -8.52 -0.24
C ASN A 394 -8.84 -8.21 -1.76
N THR A 395 -9.31 -9.11 -2.63
CA THR A 395 -9.32 -8.90 -4.09
C THR A 395 -10.59 -8.21 -4.63
N ILE A 396 -11.59 -7.99 -3.77
CA ILE A 396 -12.87 -7.36 -4.17
C ILE A 396 -12.60 -5.95 -4.72
N GLY A 397 -13.10 -5.69 -5.92
CA GLY A 397 -12.90 -4.45 -6.70
C GLY A 397 -11.98 -4.64 -7.90
N HIS A 398 -11.18 -5.71 -7.92
CA HIS A 398 -10.27 -6.03 -9.01
C HIS A 398 -10.50 -7.43 -9.60
N LEU A 399 -10.84 -8.40 -8.75
CA LEU A 399 -11.20 -9.74 -9.18
C LEU A 399 -12.72 -9.84 -9.43
N GLU A 400 -13.07 -10.53 -10.51
CA GLU A 400 -14.46 -10.80 -10.87
C GLU A 400 -15.13 -11.73 -9.83
N PRO A 401 -16.28 -11.34 -9.23
CA PRO A 401 -16.88 -12.12 -8.15
C PRO A 401 -17.29 -13.55 -8.52
N SER A 402 -17.69 -13.83 -9.76
CA SER A 402 -18.12 -15.17 -10.16
C SER A 402 -16.98 -16.19 -10.04
N TYR A 403 -15.73 -15.78 -10.26
CA TYR A 403 -14.55 -16.63 -10.03
C TYR A 403 -14.51 -17.23 -8.62
N VAL A 404 -14.76 -16.40 -7.60
CA VAL A 404 -14.75 -16.84 -6.19
C VAL A 404 -16.04 -17.59 -5.87
N ILE A 405 -17.19 -17.06 -6.30
CA ILE A 405 -18.50 -17.68 -6.02
C ILE A 405 -18.54 -19.12 -6.53
N GLN A 406 -18.14 -19.38 -7.78
CA GLN A 406 -18.15 -20.72 -8.38
C GLN A 406 -17.32 -21.74 -7.58
N LYS A 407 -16.22 -21.30 -6.95
CA LYS A 407 -15.37 -22.16 -6.11
C LYS A 407 -16.00 -22.51 -4.77
N PHE A 408 -16.93 -21.71 -4.26
CA PHE A 408 -17.50 -21.87 -2.91
C PHE A 408 -19.01 -22.18 -2.91
N LEU A 409 -19.59 -22.57 -4.05
CA LEU A 409 -21.01 -22.95 -4.16
C LEU A 409 -21.38 -24.24 -3.41
N ASP A 410 -20.41 -25.06 -3.01
CA ASP A 410 -20.66 -26.27 -2.21
C ASP A 410 -21.36 -25.92 -0.89
N ALA A 411 -22.43 -26.65 -0.56
CA ALA A 411 -23.20 -26.47 0.66
C ALA A 411 -22.35 -26.59 1.94
N GLN A 412 -21.25 -27.36 1.91
CA GLN A 412 -20.32 -27.46 3.05
C GLN A 412 -19.55 -26.15 3.31
N ARG A 413 -19.52 -25.22 2.34
CA ARG A 413 -18.76 -23.96 2.41
C ARG A 413 -19.62 -22.71 2.43
N ILE A 414 -20.91 -22.87 2.72
CA ILE A 414 -21.87 -21.79 2.76
C ILE A 414 -21.44 -20.61 3.65
N TYR A 415 -20.77 -20.86 4.78
CA TYR A 415 -20.24 -19.80 5.64
C TYR A 415 -19.18 -18.93 4.95
N ASN A 416 -18.26 -19.55 4.20
CA ASN A 416 -17.22 -18.84 3.45
C ASN A 416 -17.82 -18.04 2.30
N LEU A 417 -18.76 -18.62 1.56
CA LEU A 417 -19.48 -17.91 0.50
C LEU A 417 -20.28 -16.72 1.06
N THR A 418 -20.94 -16.90 2.20
CA THR A 418 -21.69 -15.84 2.88
C THR A 418 -20.76 -14.69 3.27
N ASN A 419 -19.60 -14.99 3.87
CA ASN A 419 -18.60 -13.99 4.25
C ASN A 419 -18.10 -13.19 3.04
N TYR A 420 -17.86 -13.85 1.90
CA TYR A 420 -17.47 -13.15 0.66
C TYR A 420 -18.56 -12.17 0.19
N LEU A 421 -19.79 -12.65 0.10
CA LEU A 421 -20.93 -11.88 -0.38
C LEU A 421 -21.29 -10.72 0.56
N GLU A 422 -21.16 -10.90 1.87
CA GLU A 422 -21.30 -9.83 2.86
C GLU A 422 -20.28 -8.71 2.64
N ASN A 423 -19.01 -9.05 2.42
CA ASN A 423 -17.96 -8.06 2.16
C ASN A 423 -18.13 -7.38 0.79
N LEU A 424 -18.56 -8.13 -0.22
CA LEU A 424 -18.88 -7.60 -1.55
C LEU A 424 -20.02 -6.58 -1.47
N HIS A 425 -21.05 -6.90 -0.69
CA HIS A 425 -22.20 -6.04 -0.45
C HIS A 425 -21.83 -4.78 0.35
N LYS A 426 -21.05 -4.91 1.43
CA LYS A 426 -20.55 -3.78 2.23
C LYS A 426 -19.73 -2.79 1.41
N LYS A 427 -19.00 -3.25 0.39
CA LYS A 427 -18.24 -2.40 -0.54
C LYS A 427 -19.10 -1.77 -1.65
N GLY A 428 -20.40 -2.07 -1.73
CA GLY A 428 -21.30 -1.54 -2.76
C GLY A 428 -21.07 -2.10 -4.17
N LEU A 429 -20.35 -3.21 -4.29
CA LEU A 429 -19.97 -3.83 -5.57
C LEU A 429 -20.79 -5.10 -5.87
N ALA A 430 -21.83 -5.38 -5.08
CA ALA A 430 -22.73 -6.51 -5.29
C ALA A 430 -23.79 -6.19 -6.35
N SER A 431 -24.03 -7.13 -7.27
CA SER A 431 -25.16 -7.09 -8.19
C SER A 431 -26.43 -7.64 -7.53
N LYS A 432 -27.58 -7.50 -8.19
CA LYS A 432 -28.85 -8.11 -7.76
C LYS A 432 -28.78 -9.63 -7.63
N ASP A 433 -27.97 -10.29 -8.45
CA ASP A 433 -27.77 -11.73 -8.38
C ASP A 433 -26.94 -12.11 -7.14
N HIS A 434 -25.90 -11.33 -6.82
CA HIS A 434 -25.05 -11.56 -5.65
C HIS A 434 -25.81 -11.40 -4.33
N THR A 435 -26.67 -10.40 -4.23
CA THR A 435 -27.51 -10.16 -3.05
C THR A 435 -28.62 -11.20 -2.91
N THR A 436 -29.19 -11.66 -4.02
CA THR A 436 -30.15 -12.77 -4.02
C THR A 436 -29.47 -14.08 -3.58
N LEU A 437 -28.23 -14.32 -4.01
CA LEU A 437 -27.44 -15.46 -3.54
C LEU A 437 -27.11 -15.34 -2.04
N LEU A 438 -26.82 -14.13 -1.54
CA LEU A 438 -26.60 -13.88 -0.12
C LEU A 438 -27.85 -14.18 0.71
N LEU A 439 -29.03 -13.77 0.23
CA LEU A 439 -30.32 -14.09 0.83
C LEU A 439 -30.57 -15.60 0.90
N ASN A 440 -30.28 -16.32 -0.19
CA ASN A 440 -30.34 -17.78 -0.23
C ASN A 440 -29.38 -18.42 0.79
N CYS A 441 -28.24 -17.80 1.05
CA CYS A 441 -27.30 -18.29 2.05
C CYS A 441 -27.85 -18.10 3.48
N TYR A 442 -28.37 -16.92 3.82
CA TYR A 442 -28.95 -16.67 5.15
C TYR A 442 -30.11 -17.60 5.48
N THR A 443 -31.02 -17.81 4.53
CA THR A 443 -32.18 -18.70 4.71
C THR A 443 -31.75 -20.16 4.93
N LYS A 444 -30.73 -20.63 4.20
CA LYS A 444 -30.16 -21.97 4.40
C LYS A 444 -29.40 -22.12 5.73
N LEU A 445 -28.69 -21.08 6.16
CA LEU A 445 -27.96 -21.05 7.44
C LEU A 445 -28.88 -20.89 8.66
N LYS A 446 -30.15 -20.53 8.44
CA LYS A 446 -31.12 -20.17 9.49
C LYS A 446 -30.66 -19.00 10.37
N ASP A 447 -29.86 -18.10 9.81
CA ASP A 447 -29.38 -16.89 10.50
C ASP A 447 -30.45 -15.79 10.42
N VAL A 448 -31.39 -15.83 11.37
CA VAL A 448 -32.56 -14.95 11.39
C VAL A 448 -32.20 -13.51 11.70
N ASP A 449 -31.16 -13.29 12.51
CA ASP A 449 -30.73 -11.95 12.90
C ASP A 449 -30.12 -11.20 11.71
N LYS A 450 -29.21 -11.85 10.97
CA LYS A 450 -28.65 -11.26 9.75
C LYS A 450 -29.69 -11.06 8.66
N LEU A 451 -30.63 -12.02 8.51
CA LEU A 451 -31.74 -11.89 7.58
C LEU A 451 -32.63 -10.67 7.92
N ASN A 452 -32.93 -10.47 9.20
CA ASN A 452 -33.68 -9.31 9.67
C ASN A 452 -32.94 -8.01 9.34
N VAL A 453 -31.65 -7.90 9.68
CA VAL A 453 -30.85 -6.71 9.38
C VAL A 453 -30.81 -6.45 7.87
N PHE A 454 -30.61 -7.50 7.06
CA PHE A 454 -30.52 -7.39 5.61
C PHE A 454 -31.82 -6.93 4.95
N ILE A 455 -32.99 -7.36 5.47
CA ILE A 455 -34.30 -7.03 4.90
C ILE A 455 -34.86 -5.71 5.47
N LYS A 456 -34.67 -5.46 6.78
CA LYS A 456 -35.33 -4.39 7.52
C LYS A 456 -34.46 -3.15 7.72
N SER A 457 -33.22 -3.12 7.23
CA SER A 457 -32.37 -1.92 7.31
C SER A 457 -33.10 -0.70 6.72
N GLU A 458 -33.14 0.39 7.50
CA GLU A 458 -33.87 1.62 7.19
C GLU A 458 -33.15 2.51 6.17
N ASP A 459 -31.91 2.19 5.82
CA ASP A 459 -31.20 2.84 4.73
C ASP A 459 -31.93 2.51 3.43
N GLY A 460 -32.64 3.49 2.85
CA GLY A 460 -33.49 3.42 1.65
C GLY A 460 -32.83 2.93 0.34
N VAL A 461 -31.72 2.21 0.44
CA VAL A 461 -31.03 1.48 -0.63
C VAL A 461 -31.69 0.10 -0.87
N GLY A 462 -32.45 -0.43 0.09
CA GLY A 462 -33.04 -1.78 0.05
C GLY A 462 -34.01 -2.08 -1.11
N GLU A 463 -34.68 -1.06 -1.69
CA GLU A 463 -35.62 -1.28 -2.82
C GLU A 463 -34.94 -1.71 -4.13
N HIS A 464 -33.60 -1.57 -4.22
CA HIS A 464 -32.83 -1.96 -5.40
C HIS A 464 -31.79 -3.04 -5.13
N MET A 465 -31.74 -3.56 -3.90
CA MET A 465 -30.64 -4.44 -3.49
C MET A 465 -30.79 -5.86 -3.99
N PHE A 466 -31.98 -6.45 -4.04
CA PHE A 466 -32.20 -7.84 -4.48
C PHE A 466 -33.44 -7.95 -5.36
N ASP A 467 -33.59 -9.09 -6.05
CA ASP A 467 -34.81 -9.38 -6.80
C ASP A 467 -35.95 -9.67 -5.81
N VAL A 468 -36.91 -8.73 -5.72
CA VAL A 468 -38.08 -8.78 -4.83
C VAL A 468 -38.88 -10.07 -5.02
N GLU A 469 -39.10 -10.49 -6.27
CA GLU A 469 -39.91 -11.67 -6.57
C GLU A 469 -39.21 -12.94 -6.09
N THR A 470 -37.91 -13.05 -6.40
CA THR A 470 -37.10 -14.18 -5.95
C THR A 470 -36.96 -14.18 -4.43
N ALA A 471 -36.81 -13.02 -3.79
CA ALA A 471 -36.70 -12.91 -2.34
C ALA A 471 -37.97 -13.36 -1.62
N ILE A 472 -39.15 -12.92 -2.09
CA ILE A 472 -40.44 -13.37 -1.56
C ILE A 472 -40.56 -14.89 -1.70
N ARG A 473 -40.28 -15.43 -2.88
CA ARG A 473 -40.36 -16.88 -3.15
C ARG A 473 -39.44 -17.69 -2.26
N VAL A 474 -38.18 -17.25 -2.09
CA VAL A 474 -37.17 -17.94 -1.27
C VAL A 474 -37.55 -17.90 0.20
N CYS A 475 -37.91 -16.72 0.73
CA CYS A 475 -38.34 -16.58 2.13
C CYS A 475 -39.58 -17.42 2.42
N ARG A 476 -40.58 -17.42 1.52
CA ARG A 476 -41.79 -18.23 1.66
C ARG A 476 -41.49 -19.74 1.62
N ALA A 477 -40.63 -20.19 0.69
CA ALA A 477 -40.21 -21.59 0.61
C ALA A 477 -39.39 -22.08 1.82
N ALA A 478 -38.67 -21.17 2.48
CA ALA A 478 -37.91 -21.45 3.69
C ALA A 478 -38.71 -21.22 4.99
N ASN A 479 -40.04 -21.00 4.90
CA ASN A 479 -40.97 -20.73 6.00
C ASN A 479 -40.73 -19.40 6.77
N TYR A 480 -40.02 -18.44 6.17
CA TYR A 480 -39.83 -17.09 6.70
C TYR A 480 -40.95 -16.14 6.22
N HIS A 481 -42.21 -16.51 6.49
CA HIS A 481 -43.41 -15.82 5.99
C HIS A 481 -43.49 -14.35 6.42
N GLU A 482 -43.15 -14.01 7.66
CA GLU A 482 -43.10 -12.62 8.15
C GLU A 482 -42.08 -11.75 7.38
N HIS A 483 -40.95 -12.33 6.96
CA HIS A 483 -39.93 -11.62 6.19
C HIS A 483 -40.38 -11.44 4.73
N ALA A 484 -40.98 -12.46 4.14
CA ALA A 484 -41.57 -12.39 2.79
C ALA A 484 -42.70 -11.34 2.74
N MET A 485 -43.56 -11.33 3.77
CA MET A 485 -44.61 -10.35 3.96
C MET A 485 -44.05 -8.92 4.02
N TYR A 486 -43.02 -8.69 4.84
CA TYR A 486 -42.38 -7.38 4.96
C TYR A 486 -41.82 -6.88 3.62
N VAL A 487 -41.11 -7.75 2.89
CA VAL A 487 -40.57 -7.42 1.55
C VAL A 487 -41.69 -7.08 0.57
N ALA A 488 -42.76 -7.87 0.53
CA ALA A 488 -43.91 -7.65 -0.35
C ALA A 488 -44.62 -6.32 -0.07
N LYS A 489 -44.82 -5.98 1.22
CA LYS A 489 -45.44 -4.73 1.65
C LYS A 489 -44.59 -3.52 1.25
N LYS A 490 -43.28 -3.58 1.52
CA LYS A 490 -42.34 -2.50 1.21
C LYS A 490 -42.20 -2.26 -0.29
N ALA A 491 -42.19 -3.33 -1.09
CA ALA A 491 -42.09 -3.24 -2.55
C ALA A 491 -43.42 -2.92 -3.28
N GLY A 492 -44.51 -2.67 -2.54
CA GLY A 492 -45.82 -2.37 -3.11
C GLY A 492 -46.45 -3.52 -3.91
N ARG A 493 -46.06 -4.78 -3.63
CA ARG A 493 -46.63 -5.97 -4.30
C ARG A 493 -47.87 -6.43 -3.56
N HIS A 494 -48.98 -5.71 -3.76
CA HIS A 494 -50.25 -5.91 -3.04
C HIS A 494 -50.77 -7.35 -3.11
N GLU A 495 -50.79 -7.93 -4.32
CA GLU A 495 -51.26 -9.31 -4.56
C GLU A 495 -50.46 -10.33 -3.74
N LEU A 496 -49.13 -10.26 -3.78
CA LEU A 496 -48.25 -11.18 -3.05
C LEU A 496 -48.32 -10.97 -1.54
N TYR A 497 -48.40 -9.71 -1.08
CA TYR A 497 -48.54 -9.41 0.35
C TYR A 497 -49.82 -10.02 0.93
N LEU A 498 -50.95 -9.84 0.24
CA LEU A 498 -52.23 -10.38 0.67
C LEU A 498 -52.27 -11.91 0.56
N LYS A 499 -51.68 -12.47 -0.48
CA LYS A 499 -51.53 -13.92 -0.61
C LYS A 499 -50.79 -14.52 0.60
N ILE A 500 -49.70 -13.91 1.05
CA ILE A 500 -48.93 -14.35 2.22
C ILE A 500 -49.75 -14.20 3.51
N LEU A 501 -50.45 -13.08 3.69
CA LEU A 501 -51.30 -12.86 4.86
C LEU A 501 -52.43 -13.89 4.99
N LEU A 502 -53.07 -14.23 3.87
CA LEU A 502 -54.25 -15.08 3.83
C LEU A 502 -53.93 -16.57 3.81
N GLU A 503 -52.96 -16.99 2.99
CA GLU A 503 -52.63 -18.41 2.80
C GLU A 503 -51.59 -18.93 3.81
N ASP A 504 -50.59 -18.11 4.17
CA ASP A 504 -49.47 -18.58 4.99
C ASP A 504 -49.57 -18.17 6.47
N LEU A 505 -49.98 -16.92 6.75
CA LEU A 505 -50.00 -16.35 8.11
C LEU A 505 -51.37 -16.40 8.81
N GLY A 506 -52.46 -16.55 8.05
CA GLY A 506 -53.84 -16.53 8.58
C GLY A 506 -54.23 -15.20 9.25
N ARG A 507 -53.61 -14.09 8.85
CA ARG A 507 -53.82 -12.74 9.43
C ARG A 507 -54.91 -11.98 8.67
N TYR A 508 -56.16 -12.49 8.75
CA TYR A 508 -57.30 -11.97 7.99
C TYR A 508 -57.66 -10.52 8.33
N ASP A 509 -57.56 -10.14 9.61
CA ASP A 509 -57.92 -8.80 10.08
C ASP A 509 -56.99 -7.72 9.49
N GLU A 510 -55.69 -8.00 9.40
CA GLU A 510 -54.72 -7.10 8.75
C GLU A 510 -54.90 -7.05 7.24
N ALA A 511 -55.23 -8.18 6.60
CA ALA A 511 -55.51 -8.23 5.17
C ALA A 511 -56.72 -7.33 4.81
N LEU A 512 -57.79 -7.37 5.61
CA LEU A 512 -58.97 -6.52 5.42
C LEU A 512 -58.67 -5.03 5.62
N GLN A 513 -57.88 -4.69 6.65
CA GLN A 513 -57.42 -3.31 6.87
C GLN A 513 -56.57 -2.81 5.71
N TYR A 514 -55.68 -3.66 5.19
CA TYR A 514 -54.84 -3.31 4.05
C TYR A 514 -55.65 -3.11 2.78
N ILE A 515 -56.58 -4.03 2.46
CA ILE A 515 -57.51 -3.90 1.32
C ILE A 515 -58.30 -2.60 1.41
N SER A 516 -58.79 -2.24 2.59
CA SER A 516 -59.52 -0.99 2.83
C SER A 516 -58.69 0.27 2.57
N SER A 517 -57.36 0.17 2.61
CA SER A 517 -56.44 1.27 2.33
C SER A 517 -56.00 1.37 0.87
N LEU A 518 -56.31 0.36 0.04
CA LEU A 518 -55.99 0.37 -1.40
C LEU A 518 -56.98 1.24 -2.19
N GLU A 519 -56.57 1.67 -3.38
CA GLU A 519 -57.49 2.32 -4.32
C GLU A 519 -58.67 1.40 -4.68
N PRO A 520 -59.89 1.94 -4.90
CA PRO A 520 -61.10 1.15 -5.15
C PRO A 520 -60.97 0.13 -6.30
N SER A 521 -60.19 0.47 -7.34
CA SER A 521 -59.92 -0.41 -8.49
C SER A 521 -59.11 -1.65 -8.09
N GLN A 522 -58.04 -1.48 -7.30
CA GLN A 522 -57.17 -2.55 -6.83
C GLN A 522 -57.85 -3.39 -5.73
N ALA A 523 -58.57 -2.73 -4.82
CA ALA A 523 -59.38 -3.39 -3.80
C ALA A 523 -60.45 -4.30 -4.43
N GLY A 524 -61.13 -3.84 -5.49
CA GLY A 524 -62.12 -4.65 -6.21
C GLY A 524 -61.54 -5.92 -6.85
N VAL A 525 -60.40 -5.82 -7.54
CA VAL A 525 -59.71 -6.98 -8.13
C VAL A 525 -59.28 -7.97 -7.05
N THR A 526 -58.71 -7.45 -5.97
CA THR A 526 -58.20 -8.23 -4.84
C THR A 526 -59.32 -8.98 -4.11
N VAL A 527 -60.43 -8.31 -3.81
CA VAL A 527 -61.59 -8.94 -3.15
C VAL A 527 -62.23 -9.98 -4.06
N LYS A 528 -62.19 -9.78 -5.39
CA LYS A 528 -62.67 -10.80 -6.34
C LYS A 528 -61.84 -12.08 -6.31
N GLU A 529 -60.53 -11.96 -6.14
CA GLU A 529 -59.61 -13.10 -6.09
C GLU A 529 -59.63 -13.82 -4.73
N TYR A 530 -59.55 -13.06 -3.63
CA TYR A 530 -59.38 -13.59 -2.27
C TYR A 530 -60.67 -13.59 -1.43
N GLY A 531 -61.76 -13.00 -1.94
CA GLY A 531 -62.99 -12.79 -1.18
C GLY A 531 -63.62 -14.07 -0.64
N LYS A 532 -63.45 -15.20 -1.33
CA LYS A 532 -63.94 -16.51 -0.85
C LYS A 532 -63.34 -16.86 0.51
N ILE A 533 -62.01 -16.75 0.63
CA ILE A 533 -61.26 -17.00 1.86
C ILE A 533 -61.67 -15.99 2.94
N LEU A 534 -61.86 -14.73 2.57
CA LEU A 534 -62.25 -13.67 3.50
C LEU A 534 -63.68 -13.87 4.05
N ILE A 535 -64.64 -14.30 3.23
CA ILE A 535 -65.99 -14.64 3.70
C ILE A 535 -65.99 -15.89 4.57
N ASP A 536 -65.17 -16.90 4.25
CA ASP A 536 -65.04 -18.13 5.06
C ASP A 536 -64.64 -17.81 6.52
N HIS A 537 -63.77 -16.82 6.73
CA HIS A 537 -63.19 -16.50 8.03
C HIS A 537 -63.76 -15.24 8.71
N ARG A 538 -64.08 -14.19 7.95
CA ARG A 538 -64.49 -12.85 8.42
C ARG A 538 -65.63 -12.28 7.54
N PRO A 539 -66.83 -12.87 7.60
CA PRO A 539 -67.92 -12.50 6.70
C PRO A 539 -68.41 -11.07 6.91
N VAL A 540 -68.50 -10.59 8.16
CA VAL A 540 -69.11 -9.29 8.47
C VAL A 540 -68.27 -8.13 7.94
N GLU A 541 -66.97 -8.17 8.20
CA GLU A 541 -66.01 -7.13 7.82
C GLU A 541 -65.76 -7.14 6.30
N THR A 542 -65.78 -8.32 5.67
CA THR A 542 -65.66 -8.44 4.21
C THR A 542 -66.88 -7.87 3.49
N ILE A 543 -68.09 -8.09 4.04
CA ILE A 543 -69.33 -7.49 3.54
C ILE A 543 -69.26 -5.97 3.62
N GLU A 544 -68.72 -5.41 4.70
CA GLU A 544 -68.54 -3.96 4.86
C GLU A 544 -67.64 -3.35 3.78
N ILE A 545 -66.51 -4.01 3.45
CA ILE A 545 -65.63 -3.58 2.36
C ILE A 545 -66.33 -3.69 1.00
N LEU A 546 -67.06 -4.78 0.75
CA LEU A 546 -67.83 -4.96 -0.48
C LEU A 546 -68.91 -3.89 -0.65
N LEU A 547 -69.58 -3.51 0.44
CA LEU A 547 -70.54 -2.40 0.45
C LEU A 547 -69.83 -1.10 0.07
N ARG A 548 -68.72 -0.75 0.74
CA ARG A 548 -67.90 0.43 0.42
C ARG A 548 -67.42 0.46 -1.03
N LEU A 549 -67.07 -0.68 -1.63
CA LEU A 549 -66.67 -0.75 -3.04
C LEU A 549 -67.84 -0.58 -4.01
N CYS A 550 -69.06 -0.96 -3.60
CA CYS A 550 -70.27 -0.88 -4.41
C CYS A 550 -71.11 0.39 -4.15
N THR A 551 -70.79 1.17 -3.10
CA THR A 551 -71.53 2.37 -2.67
C THR A 551 -70.58 3.53 -2.41
N GLU A 552 -70.93 4.76 -2.83
CA GLU A 552 -70.09 5.94 -2.56
C GLU A 552 -69.97 6.21 -1.04
N ASP A 553 -68.76 6.10 -0.48
CA ASP A 553 -68.48 6.60 0.88
C ASP A 553 -68.51 8.14 0.87
N GLY A 554 -69.41 8.72 1.66
CA GLY A 554 -69.71 10.16 1.71
C GLY A 554 -68.57 11.09 2.15
N GLU A 555 -67.36 10.60 2.38
CA GLU A 555 -66.19 11.43 2.72
C GLU A 555 -65.45 11.96 1.48
N SER A 556 -65.57 11.30 0.32
CA SER A 556 -64.95 11.77 -0.94
C SER A 556 -65.78 12.84 -1.66
N ALA A 557 -67.01 13.09 -1.21
CA ALA A 557 -67.95 14.01 -1.85
C ALA A 557 -67.66 15.51 -1.62
N LYS A 558 -66.69 15.88 -0.76
CA LYS A 558 -66.43 17.28 -0.43
C LYS A 558 -65.32 17.95 -1.24
N GLN A 559 -64.58 17.21 -2.07
CA GLN A 559 -63.61 17.80 -3.01
C GLN A 559 -63.66 17.04 -4.33
N GLU A 560 -64.62 17.39 -5.19
CA GLU A 560 -64.44 17.63 -6.62
C GLU A 560 -65.79 17.64 -7.34
N SER A 561 -66.07 18.76 -8.00
CA SER A 561 -67.26 18.99 -8.81
C SER A 561 -67.21 18.19 -10.12
N SER A 562 -67.48 16.89 -10.09
CA SER A 562 -67.72 16.06 -11.29
C SER A 562 -68.53 14.77 -11.01
N SER A 563 -69.67 14.90 -10.32
CA SER A 563 -70.52 13.81 -9.81
C SER A 563 -71.31 12.97 -10.84
N SER A 564 -70.95 12.95 -12.13
CA SER A 564 -71.68 12.15 -13.15
C SER A 564 -70.83 11.09 -13.87
N ALA A 565 -69.50 11.19 -13.87
CA ALA A 565 -68.64 10.21 -14.55
C ALA A 565 -68.26 9.02 -13.65
N TYR A 566 -68.07 9.26 -12.34
CA TYR A 566 -67.65 8.24 -11.37
C TYR A 566 -68.69 7.16 -11.08
N LEU A 567 -69.99 7.49 -11.15
CA LEU A 567 -71.09 6.52 -10.99
C LEU A 567 -71.07 5.39 -12.04
N SER A 568 -70.41 5.60 -13.19
CA SER A 568 -70.30 4.60 -14.26
C SER A 568 -69.14 3.61 -14.10
N MET A 569 -68.32 3.77 -13.05
CA MET A 569 -67.09 2.99 -12.82
C MET A 569 -67.11 2.15 -11.53
N LEU A 570 -68.17 2.22 -10.71
CA LEU A 570 -68.29 1.38 -9.52
C LEU A 570 -68.59 -0.08 -9.91
N PRO A 571 -67.89 -1.08 -9.33
CA PRO A 571 -68.14 -2.49 -9.61
C PRO A 571 -69.55 -2.89 -9.18
N SER A 572 -70.20 -3.75 -9.98
CA SER A 572 -71.56 -4.20 -9.68
C SER A 572 -71.51 -5.21 -8.52
N PRO A 573 -72.49 -5.21 -7.59
CA PRO A 573 -72.64 -6.29 -6.61
C PRO A 573 -72.70 -7.68 -7.26
N VAL A 574 -73.15 -7.76 -8.52
CA VAL A 574 -73.21 -9.00 -9.32
C VAL A 574 -71.81 -9.57 -9.58
N ASP A 575 -70.79 -8.72 -9.69
CA ASP A 575 -69.40 -9.11 -9.97
C ASP A 575 -68.78 -9.91 -8.82
N PHE A 576 -69.38 -9.84 -7.62
CA PHE A 576 -68.89 -10.45 -6.38
C PHE A 576 -69.73 -11.65 -5.91
N LEU A 577 -70.83 -12.01 -6.58
CA LEU A 577 -71.71 -13.12 -6.15
C LEU A 577 -70.96 -14.45 -6.00
N ASN A 578 -69.97 -14.69 -6.87
CA ASN A 578 -69.17 -15.91 -6.86
C ASN A 578 -68.32 -16.09 -5.59
N ILE A 579 -68.12 -15.03 -4.81
CA ILE A 579 -67.44 -15.08 -3.51
C ILE A 579 -68.29 -15.81 -2.46
N PHE A 580 -69.61 -15.70 -2.54
CA PHE A 580 -70.54 -16.23 -1.55
C PHE A 580 -71.12 -17.61 -1.90
N MET A 581 -70.56 -18.32 -2.90
CA MET A 581 -71.08 -19.59 -3.41
C MET A 581 -71.38 -20.65 -2.33
N HIS A 582 -70.65 -20.63 -1.21
CA HIS A 582 -70.84 -21.55 -0.08
C HIS A 582 -71.46 -20.89 1.17
N HIS A 583 -71.78 -19.60 1.11
CA HIS A 583 -72.27 -18.79 2.23
C HIS A 583 -73.54 -18.01 1.86
N PRO A 584 -74.68 -18.70 1.68
CA PRO A 584 -75.93 -18.06 1.24
C PRO A 584 -76.47 -17.06 2.27
N GLN A 585 -76.19 -17.25 3.56
CA GLN A 585 -76.59 -16.31 4.61
C GLN A 585 -75.83 -14.98 4.52
N SER A 586 -74.52 -15.04 4.29
CA SER A 586 -73.68 -13.86 4.08
C SER A 586 -74.00 -13.14 2.77
N LEU A 587 -74.42 -13.88 1.72
CA LEU A 587 -74.92 -13.28 0.49
C LEU A 587 -76.20 -12.49 0.71
N MET A 588 -77.15 -13.08 1.46
CA MET A 588 -78.40 -12.41 1.81
C MET A 588 -78.13 -11.14 2.62
N ASP A 589 -77.25 -11.21 3.63
CA ASP A 589 -76.85 -10.05 4.45
C ASP A 589 -76.18 -8.94 3.61
N PHE A 590 -75.31 -9.31 2.65
CA PHE A 590 -74.71 -8.34 1.72
C PHE A 590 -75.76 -7.65 0.84
N LEU A 591 -76.66 -8.42 0.22
CA LEU A 591 -77.69 -7.88 -0.68
C LEU A 591 -78.73 -7.05 0.07
N GLU A 592 -79.13 -7.46 1.26
CA GLU A 592 -80.03 -6.70 2.14
C GLU A 592 -79.40 -5.37 2.54
N LYS A 593 -78.17 -5.38 3.08
CA LYS A 593 -77.44 -4.16 3.45
C LYS A 593 -77.18 -3.25 2.25
N TYR A 594 -76.85 -3.80 1.08
CA TYR A 594 -76.68 -3.01 -0.14
C TYR A 594 -77.98 -2.33 -0.56
N THR A 595 -79.09 -3.08 -0.54
CA THR A 595 -80.41 -2.57 -0.90
C THR A 595 -80.86 -1.46 0.05
N ASP A 596 -80.55 -1.58 1.34
CA ASP A 596 -80.88 -0.56 2.34
C ASP A 596 -79.97 0.68 2.25
N HIS A 597 -78.68 0.52 1.97
CA HIS A 597 -77.76 1.65 1.73
C HIS A 597 -78.12 2.45 0.47
N VAL A 598 -78.56 1.78 -0.59
CA VAL A 598 -78.98 2.43 -1.85
C VAL A 598 -80.35 3.10 -1.71
N LYS A 599 -81.22 2.64 -0.78
CA LYS A 599 -82.48 3.33 -0.46
C LYS A 599 -82.29 4.71 0.18
N ASP A 600 -81.17 4.92 0.91
CA ASP A 600 -80.84 6.18 1.60
C ASP A 600 -79.88 7.12 0.82
N SER A 601 -79.47 6.76 -0.40
CA SER A 601 -78.70 7.63 -1.30
C SER A 601 -79.64 8.47 -2.19
N PRO A 602 -79.42 9.79 -2.38
CA PRO A 602 -80.33 10.70 -3.10
C PRO A 602 -80.23 10.56 -4.64
N ALA A 603 -80.11 9.33 -5.14
CA ALA A 603 -80.08 9.00 -6.56
C ALA A 603 -81.08 7.87 -6.89
N GLN A 604 -82.37 8.14 -6.68
CA GLN A 604 -83.42 7.40 -7.35
C GLN A 604 -83.29 7.56 -8.88
N ARG A 605 -82.97 6.48 -9.59
CA ARG A 605 -83.60 6.01 -10.87
C ARG A 605 -82.68 5.06 -11.64
N LYS A 606 -82.94 3.75 -11.55
CA LYS A 606 -82.99 2.78 -12.68
C LYS A 606 -83.10 1.33 -12.17
N ILE A 607 -84.12 1.02 -11.36
CA ILE A 607 -84.61 -0.36 -11.17
C ILE A 607 -86.15 -0.31 -11.22
N ARG A 608 -86.68 0.30 -12.29
CA ARG A 608 -88.09 0.19 -12.71
C ARG A 608 -88.17 0.37 -14.22
N SER A 609 -87.56 -0.55 -14.95
CA SER A 609 -87.90 -0.90 -16.34
C SER A 609 -87.20 -2.21 -16.69
N ALA A 610 -87.69 -3.29 -16.08
CA ALA A 610 -87.71 -4.59 -16.72
C ALA A 610 -88.99 -4.66 -17.55
#